data_AF-A0A538LUA7-F1
#
_entry.id   AF-A0A538LUA7-F1
#
_cell.length_a   1.000
_cell.length_b   1.000
_cell.length_c   1.000
_cell.angle_alpha   90.00
_cell.angle_beta   90.00
_cell.angle_gamma   90.00
#
_symmetry.space_group_name_H-M   'P 1'
#
loop_
_entity.id
_entity.type
_entity.pdbx_description
1 polymer ?
#
loop_
_entity_poly.entity_id
_entity_poly.type
_entity_poly.pdbx_seq_one_letter_code
_entity_poly.pdbx_strand_id
1 'polypeptide(L)'
;DHRWLSEQQFADCVALGIISPGPVVIIGTVAGYLVFGLTGAFVATVAIFLPAFVLVVLLGRTYRRHADHPRLKGFVSGATAAASGAIAGAAIVIAKGIVNDAAAVAIVAVSLVVLLQRRVRVPEPALIAATAAVGLIAFG
;
A
#
# COMPACT_ATOMS: atom_id res chain seq x y z
N ASP A 1 11.95 -7.10 34.20
CA ASP A 1 12.36 -6.54 32.90
C ASP A 1 11.48 -7.05 31.78
N HIS A 2 10.54 -6.21 31.36
CA HIS A 2 9.55 -6.54 30.34
C HIS A 2 10.27 -6.60 28.99
N ARG A 3 10.30 -7.77 28.34
CA ARG A 3 10.90 -8.03 27.02
C ARG A 3 10.17 -7.30 25.87
N TRP A 4 9.78 -6.04 26.10
CA TRP A 4 9.01 -5.18 25.22
C TRP A 4 9.93 -4.08 24.68
N LEU A 5 9.52 -3.49 23.55
CA LEU A 5 10.24 -2.39 22.91
C LEU A 5 10.20 -1.13 23.79
N SER A 6 11.30 -0.40 23.85
CA SER A 6 11.28 0.98 24.35
C SER A 6 10.54 1.90 23.36
N GLU A 7 10.12 3.09 23.82
CA GLU A 7 9.49 4.08 22.95
C GLU A 7 10.40 4.48 21.78
N GLN A 8 11.71 4.60 22.02
CA GLN A 8 12.70 4.87 20.97
C GLN A 8 12.76 3.73 19.95
N GLN A 9 12.84 2.48 20.41
CA GLN A 9 12.88 1.32 19.53
C GLN A 9 11.60 1.17 18.70
N PHE A 10 10.45 1.54 19.27
CA PHE A 10 9.19 1.56 18.53
C PHE A 10 9.20 2.66 17.46
N ALA A 11 9.66 3.87 17.80
CA ALA A 11 9.81 4.96 16.83
C ALA A 11 10.75 4.58 15.68
N ASP A 12 11.86 3.90 15.97
CA ASP A 12 12.79 3.39 14.96
C ASP A 12 12.12 2.36 14.05
N CYS A 13 11.32 1.43 14.59
CA CYS A 13 10.55 0.48 13.79
C CYS A 13 9.59 1.20 12.84
N VAL A 14 8.88 2.22 13.34
CA VAL A 14 7.94 3.01 12.53
C VAL A 14 8.68 3.77 11.43
N ALA A 15 9.81 4.41 11.75
CA ALA A 15 10.63 5.11 10.78
C ALA A 15 11.12 4.17 9.67
N LEU A 16 11.61 2.99 10.03
CA LEU A 16 12.03 1.97 9.07
C LEU A 16 10.87 1.45 8.21
N GLY A 17 9.67 1.33 8.78
CA GLY A 17 8.47 0.93 8.06
C GLY A 17 7.98 1.95 7.04
N ILE A 18 8.20 3.24 7.29
CA ILE A 18 7.81 4.33 6.38
C ILE A 18 8.88 4.58 5.31
N ILE A 19 10.16 4.45 5.66
CA ILE A 19 11.28 4.61 4.72
C ILE A 19 11.34 3.48 3.69
N SER A 20 11.03 2.26 4.10
CA SER A 20 11.07 1.11 3.18
C SER A 20 9.96 1.26 2.14
N PRO A 21 10.26 1.34 0.83
CA PRO A 21 9.24 1.29 -0.20
C PRO A 21 8.61 -0.12 -0.18
N GLY A 22 7.50 -0.26 0.53
CA GLY A 22 6.94 -1.57 0.83
C GLY A 22 5.70 -1.50 1.73
N PRO A 23 5.20 -2.67 2.16
CA PRO A 23 4.03 -2.72 3.01
C PRO A 23 4.40 -2.30 4.44
N VAL A 24 3.58 -1.42 5.02
CA VAL A 24 3.70 -0.91 6.41
C VAL A 24 3.85 -2.04 7.44
N VAL A 25 3.42 -3.25 7.09
CA VAL A 25 3.58 -4.46 7.91
C VAL A 25 5.05 -4.81 8.23
N ILE A 26 6.04 -4.27 7.49
CA ILE A 26 7.48 -4.44 7.78
C ILE A 26 7.84 -4.01 9.22
N ILE A 27 7.12 -3.04 9.79
CA ILE A 27 7.29 -2.62 11.20
C ILE A 27 7.25 -3.82 12.14
N GLY A 28 6.36 -4.78 11.91
CA GLY A 28 6.23 -5.97 12.74
C GLY A 28 7.42 -6.92 12.62
N THR A 29 8.03 -7.04 11.44
CA THR A 29 9.25 -7.84 11.23
C THR A 29 10.45 -7.22 11.96
N VAL A 30 10.59 -5.89 11.90
CA VAL A 30 11.66 -5.17 12.62
C VAL A 30 11.43 -5.23 14.13
N ALA A 31 10.19 -5.07 14.59
CA ALA A 31 9.83 -5.25 15.99
C ALA A 31 10.20 -6.67 16.50
N GLY A 32 9.88 -7.70 15.71
CA GLY A 32 10.29 -9.08 16.01
C GLY A 32 11.82 -9.23 16.09
N TYR A 33 12.55 -8.57 15.19
CA TYR A 33 14.01 -8.56 15.20
C TYR A 33 14.58 -7.96 16.50
N LEU A 34 14.03 -6.86 16.98
CA LEU A 34 14.54 -6.19 18.18
C LEU A 34 14.26 -6.98 19.47
N VAL A 35 13.21 -7.80 19.51
CA VAL A 35 12.85 -8.58 20.70
C VAL A 35 13.59 -9.92 20.77
N PHE A 36 13.71 -10.64 19.65
CA PHE A 36 14.28 -12.00 19.62
C PHE A 36 15.27 -12.24 18.46
N GLY A 37 15.85 -11.19 17.88
CA GLY A 37 16.78 -11.28 16.76
C GLY A 37 16.13 -11.88 15.51
N LEU A 38 16.93 -12.58 14.70
CA LEU A 38 16.47 -13.21 13.46
C LEU A 38 15.26 -14.12 13.66
N THR A 39 15.24 -14.92 14.73
CA THR A 39 14.11 -15.83 15.02
C THR A 39 12.82 -15.05 15.28
N GLY A 40 12.90 -13.93 16.00
CA GLY A 40 11.75 -13.05 16.21
C GLY A 40 11.24 -12.40 14.93
N ALA A 41 12.14 -11.96 14.05
CA ALA A 41 11.77 -11.44 12.74
C ALA A 41 11.04 -12.47 11.88
N PHE A 42 11.55 -13.71 11.82
CA PHE A 42 10.90 -14.81 11.08
C PHE A 42 9.52 -15.12 11.65
N VAL A 43 9.41 -15.29 12.97
CA VAL A 43 8.13 -15.61 13.62
C VAL A 43 7.13 -14.47 13.43
N ALA A 44 7.53 -13.21 13.59
CA ALA A 44 6.65 -12.06 13.38
C ALA A 44 6.16 -11.97 11.92
N THR A 45 7.07 -12.18 10.95
CA THR A 45 6.72 -12.19 9.53
C THR A 45 5.72 -13.30 9.22
N VAL A 46 5.98 -14.52 9.68
CA VAL A 46 5.06 -15.65 9.51
C VAL A 46 3.72 -15.33 10.18
N ALA A 47 3.70 -14.84 11.41
CA ALA A 47 2.47 -14.52 12.13
C ALA A 47 1.62 -13.45 11.44
N ILE A 48 2.23 -12.47 10.78
CA ILE A 48 1.53 -11.42 10.02
C ILE A 48 0.89 -11.97 8.74
N PHE A 49 1.62 -12.80 7.99
CA PHE A 49 1.15 -13.30 6.69
C PHE A 49 0.31 -14.57 6.79
N LEU A 50 0.50 -15.38 7.83
CA LEU A 50 -0.15 -16.69 7.99
C LEU A 50 -1.69 -16.60 7.99
N PRO A 51 -2.36 -15.65 8.68
CA PRO A 51 -3.82 -15.57 8.66
C PRO A 51 -4.37 -15.34 7.25
N ALA A 52 -3.79 -14.37 6.53
CA ALA A 52 -4.18 -14.08 5.15
C ALA A 52 -3.91 -15.28 4.23
N PHE A 53 -2.75 -15.93 4.37
CA PHE A 53 -2.39 -17.11 3.61
C PHE A 53 -3.35 -18.27 3.85
N VAL A 54 -3.65 -18.58 5.12
CA VAL A 54 -4.59 -19.64 5.51
C VAL A 54 -5.97 -19.37 4.95
N LEU A 55 -6.47 -18.13 5.06
CA LEU A 55 -7.77 -17.75 4.50
C LEU A 55 -7.80 -17.96 2.98
N VAL A 56 -6.78 -17.53 2.25
CA VAL A 56 -6.71 -17.70 0.79
C VAL A 56 -6.64 -19.17 0.40
N VAL A 57 -5.84 -19.99 1.08
CA VAL A 57 -5.68 -21.42 0.77
C VAL A 57 -6.97 -22.18 1.08
N LEU A 58 -7.60 -21.90 2.22
CA LEU A 58 -8.80 -22.60 2.68
C LEU A 58 -10.02 -22.19 1.84
N LEU A 59 -10.23 -20.89 1.66
CA LEU A 59 -11.38 -20.36 0.93
C LEU A 59 -11.18 -20.44 -0.59
N GLY A 60 -9.95 -20.46 -1.09
CA GLY A 60 -9.64 -20.46 -2.52
C GLY A 60 -10.21 -21.68 -3.26
N ARG A 61 -10.23 -22.86 -2.63
CA ARG A 61 -10.86 -24.06 -3.21
C ARG A 61 -12.37 -23.91 -3.32
N THR A 62 -13.03 -23.41 -2.27
CA THR A 62 -14.48 -23.19 -2.24
C THR A 62 -14.90 -22.06 -3.18
N TYR A 63 -14.10 -20.99 -3.24
CA TYR A 63 -14.25 -19.88 -4.15
C TYR A 63 -14.21 -20.35 -5.60
N ARG A 64 -13.18 -21.12 -6.01
CA ARG A 64 -13.08 -21.65 -7.37
C ARG A 64 -14.26 -22.53 -7.78
N ARG A 65 -14.88 -23.27 -6.86
CA ARG A 65 -16.07 -24.10 -7.14
C ARG A 65 -17.34 -23.29 -7.36
N HIS A 66 -17.44 -22.10 -6.76
CA HIS A 66 -18.63 -21.24 -6.83
C HIS A 66 -18.37 -19.91 -7.55
N ALA A 67 -17.23 -19.78 -8.22
CA ALA A 67 -16.77 -18.53 -8.84
C ALA A 67 -17.75 -18.01 -9.90
N ASP A 68 -18.47 -18.92 -10.55
CA ASP A 68 -19.47 -18.59 -11.57
C ASP A 68 -20.83 -18.16 -10.98
N HIS A 69 -21.02 -18.28 -9.66
CA HIS A 69 -22.27 -17.89 -9.02
C HIS A 69 -22.41 -16.35 -9.02
N PRO A 70 -23.48 -15.77 -9.60
CA PRO A 70 -23.62 -14.31 -9.79
C PRO A 70 -23.49 -13.51 -8.49
N ARG A 71 -24.02 -14.03 -7.37
CA ARG A 71 -23.92 -13.38 -6.05
C ARG A 71 -22.48 -13.31 -5.54
N LEU A 72 -21.68 -14.36 -5.74
CA LEU A 72 -20.30 -14.39 -5.26
C LEU A 72 -19.41 -13.46 -6.11
N LYS A 73 -19.62 -13.46 -7.42
CA LYS A 73 -18.95 -12.53 -8.35
C LYS A 73 -19.28 -11.07 -8.02
N GLY A 74 -20.55 -10.77 -7.73
CA GLY A 74 -20.99 -9.44 -7.28
C GLY A 74 -20.34 -9.03 -5.95
N PHE A 75 -20.30 -9.94 -4.96
CA PHE A 75 -19.64 -9.67 -3.68
C PHE A 75 -18.15 -9.38 -3.85
N VAL A 76 -17.42 -10.20 -4.59
CA VAL A 76 -15.98 -9.99 -4.82
C VAL A 76 -15.73 -8.72 -5.61
N SER A 77 -16.52 -8.46 -6.67
CA SER A 77 -16.41 -7.20 -7.42
C SER A 77 -16.70 -5.98 -6.54
N GLY A 78 -17.68 -6.08 -5.65
CA GLY A 78 -17.99 -5.03 -4.67
C GLY A 78 -16.86 -4.82 -3.66
N ALA A 79 -16.26 -5.91 -3.16
CA ALA A 79 -15.11 -5.86 -2.27
C ALA A 79 -13.89 -5.23 -2.96
N THR A 80 -13.62 -5.58 -4.22
CA THR A 80 -12.55 -4.96 -5.02
C THR A 80 -12.83 -3.48 -5.28
N ALA A 81 -14.08 -3.10 -5.57
CA ALA A 81 -14.47 -1.70 -5.74
C ALA A 81 -14.38 -0.90 -4.42
N ALA A 82 -14.70 -1.52 -3.29
CA ALA A 82 -14.52 -0.91 -1.97
C ALA A 82 -13.04 -0.71 -1.64
N ALA A 83 -12.19 -1.69 -1.93
CA ALA A 83 -10.74 -1.59 -1.74
C ALA A 83 -10.13 -0.49 -2.63
N SER A 84 -10.48 -0.44 -3.92
CA SER A 84 -10.01 0.63 -4.81
C SER A 84 -10.53 2.00 -4.38
N GLY A 85 -11.79 2.08 -3.94
CA GLY A 85 -12.37 3.29 -3.36
C GLY A 85 -11.64 3.75 -2.10
N ALA A 86 -11.26 2.84 -1.20
CA ALA A 86 -10.48 3.16 0.00
C ALA A 86 -9.09 3.69 -0.35
N ILE A 87 -8.41 3.08 -1.33
CA ILE A 87 -7.10 3.55 -1.84
C ILE A 87 -7.25 4.94 -2.44
N ALA A 88 -8.26 5.16 -3.30
CA ALA A 88 -8.54 6.47 -3.88
C ALA A 88 -8.87 7.51 -2.82
N GLY A 89 -9.65 7.15 -1.79
CA GLY A 89 -9.95 8.01 -0.64
C GLY A 89 -8.68 8.43 0.12
N ALA A 90 -7.80 7.47 0.42
CA ALA A 90 -6.52 7.76 1.05
C ALA A 90 -5.65 8.68 0.17
N ALA A 91 -5.61 8.44 -1.14
CA ALA A 91 -4.90 9.30 -2.08
C ALA A 91 -5.45 10.74 -2.08
N ILE A 92 -6.77 10.94 -2.02
CA ILE A 92 -7.39 12.27 -1.93
C ILE A 92 -7.01 12.97 -0.63
N VAL A 93 -6.99 12.24 0.51
CA VAL A 93 -6.58 12.81 1.80
C VAL A 93 -5.13 13.31 1.74
N ILE A 94 -4.23 12.50 1.17
CA ILE A 94 -2.83 12.89 0.99
C ILE A 94 -2.73 14.09 0.04
N ALA A 95 -3.44 14.05 -1.10
CA ALA A 95 -3.44 15.11 -2.11
C ALA A 95 -3.86 16.45 -1.51
N LYS A 96 -4.87 16.49 -0.65
CA LYS A 96 -5.30 17.73 0.02
C LYS A 96 -4.22 18.36 0.92
N GLY A 97 -3.29 17.57 1.44
CA GLY A 97 -2.19 18.08 2.26
C GLY A 97 -1.02 18.64 1.45
N ILE A 98 -0.83 18.16 0.22
CA ILE A 98 0.35 18.48 -0.61
C ILE A 98 0.03 19.38 -1.82
N VAL A 99 -1.22 19.42 -2.27
CA VAL A 99 -1.64 20.21 -3.46
C VAL A 99 -2.14 21.57 -3.01
N ASN A 100 -1.21 22.50 -2.79
CA ASN A 100 -1.53 23.86 -2.34
C ASN A 100 -1.41 24.92 -3.45
N ASP A 101 -0.72 24.59 -4.56
CA ASP A 101 -0.36 25.55 -5.61
C ASP A 101 -0.97 25.22 -6.97
N ALA A 102 -1.15 26.24 -7.81
CA ALA A 102 -1.73 26.08 -9.15
C ALA A 102 -0.93 25.10 -10.05
N ALA A 103 0.40 25.07 -9.90
CA ALA A 103 1.24 24.11 -10.61
C ALA A 103 1.04 22.67 -10.11
N ALA A 104 0.84 22.46 -8.81
CA ALA A 104 0.53 21.13 -8.25
C ALA A 104 -0.83 20.62 -8.75
N VAL A 105 -1.84 21.50 -8.82
CA VAL A 105 -3.15 21.18 -9.40
C VAL A 105 -3.03 20.81 -10.87
N ALA A 106 -2.22 21.55 -11.65
CA ALA A 106 -1.99 21.25 -13.06
C ALA A 106 -1.31 19.89 -13.25
N ILE A 107 -0.30 19.55 -12.44
CA ILE A 107 0.37 18.25 -12.49
C ILE A 107 -0.61 17.11 -12.19
N VAL A 108 -1.44 17.24 -11.15
CA VAL A 108 -2.45 16.23 -10.81
C VAL A 108 -3.47 16.08 -11.94
N ALA A 109 -3.98 17.18 -12.48
CA ALA A 109 -4.97 17.16 -13.56
C ALA A 109 -4.40 16.51 -14.83
N VAL A 110 -3.20 16.88 -15.25
CA VAL A 110 -2.52 16.31 -16.43
C VAL A 110 -2.25 14.81 -16.22
N SER A 111 -1.74 14.43 -15.04
CA SER A 111 -1.46 13.02 -14.72
C SER A 111 -2.73 12.16 -14.73
N LEU A 112 -3.82 12.69 -14.17
CA LEU A 112 -5.11 12.01 -14.16
C LEU A 112 -5.67 11.84 -15.58
N VAL A 113 -5.57 12.87 -16.43
CA VAL A 113 -6.00 12.80 -17.83
C VAL A 113 -5.18 11.77 -18.61
N VAL A 114 -3.85 11.73 -18.42
CA VAL A 114 -2.97 10.75 -19.06
C VAL A 114 -3.30 9.32 -18.62
N LEU A 115 -3.55 9.09 -17.32
CA LEU A 115 -3.93 7.78 -16.80
C LEU A 115 -5.31 7.31 -17.29
N LEU A 116 -6.27 8.23 -17.44
CA LEU A 116 -7.60 7.93 -17.96
C LEU A 116 -7.62 7.67 -19.47
N GLN A 117 -6.61 8.16 -20.20
CA GLN A 117 -6.44 7.87 -21.61
C GLN A 117 -5.96 6.42 -21.81
N ARG A 118 -6.93 5.51 -21.95
CA ARG A 118 -6.75 4.09 -22.33
C ARG A 118 -5.93 3.84 -23.61
N ARG A 119 -5.58 4.89 -24.36
CA ARG A 119 -4.80 4.86 -25.61
C ARG A 119 -3.29 4.70 -25.37
N VAL A 120 -2.75 5.14 -24.24
CA VAL A 120 -1.30 5.12 -23.98
C VAL A 120 -1.04 4.27 -22.74
N ARG A 121 -0.54 3.04 -22.93
CA ARG A 121 -0.01 2.24 -21.82
C ARG A 121 1.37 2.77 -21.45
N VAL A 122 1.40 3.92 -20.80
CA VAL A 122 2.65 4.44 -20.22
C VAL A 122 2.98 3.56 -19.01
N PRO A 123 4.20 3.03 -18.88
CA PRO A 123 4.60 2.34 -17.66
C PRO A 123 4.50 3.31 -16.48
N GLU A 124 3.76 2.91 -15.45
CA GLU A 124 3.48 3.71 -14.25
C GLU A 124 4.75 4.35 -13.63
N PRO A 125 5.91 3.67 -13.57
CA PRO A 125 7.15 4.28 -13.06
C PRO A 125 7.65 5.47 -13.88
N ALA A 126 7.47 5.44 -15.20
CA ALA A 126 7.89 6.53 -16.08
C ALA A 126 7.02 7.78 -15.90
N LEU A 127 5.71 7.59 -15.67
CA LEU A 127 4.81 8.69 -15.38
C LEU A 127 5.18 9.38 -14.06
N ILE A 128 5.46 8.59 -13.01
CA ILE A 128 5.90 9.10 -11.70
C ILE A 128 7.20 9.89 -11.82
N ALA A 129 8.18 9.35 -12.56
CA ALA A 129 9.46 10.02 -12.79
C ALA A 129 9.29 11.36 -13.54
N ALA A 130 8.42 11.40 -14.55
CA ALA A 130 8.14 12.62 -15.31
C ALA A 130 7.47 13.70 -14.44
N THR A 131 6.47 13.34 -13.64
CA THR A 131 5.80 14.28 -12.73
C THR A 131 6.73 14.79 -11.65
N ALA A 132 7.63 13.93 -11.14
CA ALA A 132 8.64 14.33 -10.16
C ALA A 132 9.65 15.32 -10.76
N ALA A 133 10.11 15.08 -11.99
CA ALA A 133 11.02 15.99 -12.68
C ALA A 133 10.37 17.36 -12.96
N VAL A 134 9.11 17.38 -13.40
CA VAL A 134 8.36 18.63 -13.62
C VAL A 134 8.14 19.38 -12.30
N GLY A 135 7.79 18.66 -11.22
CA GLY A 135 7.62 19.26 -9.90
C GLY A 135 8.92 19.88 -9.39
N LEU A 136 10.06 19.23 -9.60
CA LEU A 136 11.37 19.71 -9.16
C LEU A 136 11.85 20.96 -9.93
N ILE A 137 11.42 21.12 -11.19
CA ILE A 137 11.74 22.32 -12.00
C ILE A 137 10.77 23.47 -11.69
N ALA A 138 9.53 23.17 -11.33
CA ALA A 138 8.52 24.19 -11.03
C ALA A 138 8.58 24.72 -9.59
N PHE A 139 9.09 23.92 -8.64
CA PHE A 139 9.14 24.23 -7.20
C PHE A 139 10.55 24.19 -6.58
N GLY A 140 11.57 23.79 -7.33
CA GLY A 140 12.99 23.92 -6.93
C GLY A 140 13.54 25.27 -7.33
#